data_AF-A0A4Q9QNG0-F1
#
_entry.id   AF-A0A4Q9QNG0-F1
#
_cell.length_a   1.000
_cell.length_b   1.000
_cell.length_c   1.000
_cell.angle_alpha   90.00
_cell.angle_beta   90.00
_cell.angle_gamma   90.00
#
_symmetry.space_group_name_H-M   'P 1'
#
loop_
_entity.id
_entity.type
_entity.pdbx_description
1 polymer ?
#
loop_
_entity_poly.entity_id
_entity_poly.type
_entity_poly.pdbx_seq_one_letter_code
_entity_poly.pdbx_strand_id
1 'polypeptide(L)'
;MPHLSSSLDVTQLPSWQALVAHREHLAGFSMRQAFAADAQRFETFSLSGCGLFLDYSKNLINTETRELLVNLAREVGLERGIHALFDGDLLNGSEKRPALHTALRRPLGDKVQVDGVDIMPEVQRVLQQMTELVGRIHDGLWRGYTEKPITDVVNIGIGGSFLGPQLVSEALLPFAQRGVRCHYLANIDGSEFHELSAKLRAETTLFIVSSKSFGTLETLKNAQAARGWYLAQGGSEAELYRHFIAVSSNREAAVGFGIREENIFPMWDWVGGRYS
;
A
#
# COMPACT_ATOMS: atom_id res chain seq x y z
N MET A 1 18.49 17.62 -12.77
CA MET A 1 19.75 17.29 -12.09
C MET A 1 20.20 15.92 -12.58
N PRO A 2 21.50 15.65 -12.74
CA PRO A 2 21.94 14.31 -13.16
C PRO A 2 21.53 13.34 -12.05
N HIS A 3 20.52 12.50 -12.34
CA HIS A 3 20.08 11.41 -11.49
C HIS A 3 21.31 10.64 -11.02
N LEU A 4 21.38 10.31 -9.72
CA LEU A 4 22.45 9.57 -9.05
C LEU A 4 23.08 8.49 -9.96
N SER A 5 24.06 8.90 -10.78
CA SER A 5 24.59 8.10 -11.89
C SER A 5 25.73 7.20 -11.43
N SER A 6 26.21 7.41 -10.22
CA SER A 6 27.10 6.51 -9.50
C SER A 6 26.42 6.15 -8.19
N SER A 7 26.23 4.85 -7.97
CA SER A 7 25.88 4.35 -6.65
C SER A 7 26.98 4.81 -5.68
N LEU A 8 26.63 5.65 -4.71
CA LEU A 8 27.54 6.00 -3.63
C LEU A 8 27.85 4.73 -2.84
N ASP A 9 29.12 4.31 -2.86
CA ASP A 9 29.56 3.26 -1.95
C ASP A 9 29.69 3.85 -0.54
N VAL A 10 28.66 3.63 0.27
CA VAL A 10 28.58 4.14 1.64
C VAL A 10 29.73 3.65 2.51
N THR A 11 30.38 2.53 2.16
CA THR A 11 31.47 1.96 2.96
C THR A 11 32.76 2.77 2.87
N GLN A 12 32.92 3.60 1.84
CA GLN A 12 34.09 4.46 1.65
C GLN A 12 33.97 5.82 2.38
N LEU A 13 32.81 6.12 2.96
CA LEU A 13 32.56 7.40 3.60
C LEU A 13 33.30 7.52 4.94
N PRO A 14 33.88 8.69 5.28
CA PRO A 14 34.40 9.00 6.60
C PRO A 14 33.48 8.62 7.76
N SER A 15 32.17 8.93 7.68
CA SER A 15 31.22 8.55 8.73
C SER A 15 31.06 7.04 8.90
N TRP A 16 31.16 6.27 7.81
CA TRP A 16 31.16 4.81 7.88
C TRP A 16 32.41 4.27 8.56
N GLN A 17 33.59 4.80 8.19
CA GLN A 17 34.85 4.40 8.83
C GLN A 17 34.86 4.76 10.33
N ALA A 18 34.28 5.90 10.70
CA ALA A 18 34.08 6.27 12.11
C ALA A 18 33.15 5.30 12.86
N LEU A 19 32.06 4.84 12.23
CA LEU A 19 31.18 3.81 12.79
C LEU A 19 31.90 2.47 12.97
N VAL A 20 32.76 2.08 12.02
CA VAL A 20 33.57 0.85 12.13
C VAL A 20 34.53 0.96 13.32
N ALA A 21 35.23 2.08 13.48
CA ALA A 21 36.10 2.30 14.64
C ALA A 21 35.31 2.33 15.96
N HIS A 22 34.16 3.00 15.99
CA HIS A 22 33.28 3.07 17.16
C HIS A 22 32.75 1.70 17.59
N ARG A 23 32.45 0.83 16.61
CA ARG A 23 32.03 -0.55 16.88
C ARG A 23 33.08 -1.31 17.69
N GLU A 24 34.37 -1.15 17.37
CA GLU A 24 35.46 -1.80 18.12
C GLU A 24 35.50 -1.29 19.57
N HIS A 25 35.26 0.01 19.80
CA HIS A 25 35.16 0.57 21.15
C HIS A 25 33.91 0.07 21.91
N LEU A 26 32.84 -0.29 21.20
CA LEU A 26 31.63 -0.87 21.78
C LEU A 26 31.70 -2.38 22.00
N ALA A 27 32.82 -3.06 21.73
CA ALA A 27 32.94 -4.51 21.86
C ALA A 27 32.55 -5.05 23.25
N GLY A 28 32.75 -4.25 24.32
CA GLY A 28 32.35 -4.58 25.70
C GLY A 28 31.02 -3.97 26.15
N PHE A 29 30.26 -3.31 25.27
CA PHE A 29 29.05 -2.58 25.65
C PHE A 29 27.96 -3.54 26.14
N SER A 30 27.50 -3.31 27.38
CA SER A 30 26.37 -4.03 27.96
C SER A 30 25.18 -3.10 28.13
N MET A 31 24.07 -3.45 27.51
CA MET A 31 22.81 -2.70 27.64
C MET A 31 22.36 -2.60 29.11
N ARG A 32 22.51 -3.68 29.89
CA ARG A 32 22.16 -3.68 31.33
C ARG A 32 23.00 -2.68 32.11
N GLN A 33 24.31 -2.66 31.86
CA GLN A 33 25.21 -1.70 32.50
C GLN A 33 24.91 -0.27 32.04
N ALA A 34 24.57 -0.07 30.76
CA ALA A 34 24.19 1.24 30.25
C ALA A 34 22.93 1.80 30.94
N PHE A 35 21.90 0.98 31.15
CA PHE A 35 20.73 1.40 31.94
C PHE A 35 21.05 1.60 33.42
N ALA A 36 21.94 0.79 34.01
CA ALA A 36 22.36 0.96 35.40
C ALA A 36 23.20 2.24 35.60
N ALA A 37 23.99 2.63 34.59
CA ALA A 37 24.87 3.80 34.63
C ALA A 37 24.14 5.11 34.26
N ASP A 38 23.07 5.03 33.48
CA ASP A 38 22.29 6.18 33.02
C ASP A 38 20.79 5.96 33.25
N ALA A 39 20.28 6.55 34.35
CA ALA A 39 18.86 6.49 34.69
C ALA A 39 17.97 7.24 33.68
N GLN A 40 18.53 8.14 32.86
CA GLN A 40 17.81 8.90 31.83
C GLN A 40 17.93 8.28 30.44
N ARG A 41 18.48 7.07 30.33
CA ARG A 41 18.69 6.41 29.04
C ARG A 41 17.38 6.19 28.30
N PHE A 42 16.32 5.81 29.01
CA PHE A 42 15.01 5.59 28.40
C PHE A 42 14.50 6.87 27.74
N GLU A 43 14.53 7.99 28.44
CA GLU A 43 14.10 9.30 27.95
C GLU A 43 14.99 9.78 26.79
N THR A 44 16.30 9.60 26.90
CA THR A 44 17.29 10.04 25.89
C THR A 44 17.16 9.29 24.57
N PHE A 45 16.77 8.01 24.62
CA PHE A 45 16.59 7.13 23.46
C PHE A 45 15.12 6.75 23.28
N SER A 46 14.23 7.70 23.51
CA SER A 46 12.83 7.61 23.15
C SER A 46 12.37 8.86 22.41
N LEU A 47 11.39 8.71 21.53
CA LEU A 47 10.78 9.80 20.79
C LEU A 47 9.26 9.62 20.77
N SER A 48 8.54 10.73 20.90
CA SER A 48 7.09 10.76 20.71
C SER A 48 6.76 11.75 19.59
N GLY A 49 5.87 11.36 18.68
CA GLY A 49 5.41 12.24 17.62
C GLY A 49 4.24 11.61 16.87
N CYS A 50 3.29 12.44 16.43
CA CYS A 50 2.14 12.00 15.62
C CYS A 50 1.34 10.83 16.23
N GLY A 51 1.22 10.77 17.56
CA GLY A 51 0.53 9.69 18.27
C GLY A 51 1.30 8.36 18.34
N LEU A 52 2.56 8.33 17.90
CA LEU A 52 3.45 7.19 17.99
C LEU A 52 4.53 7.44 19.05
N PHE A 53 4.81 6.40 19.83
CA PHE A 53 5.93 6.37 20.77
C PHE A 53 6.97 5.35 20.29
N LEU A 54 8.20 5.80 20.08
CA LEU A 54 9.34 4.97 19.71
C LEU A 54 10.31 4.93 20.89
N ASP A 55 10.40 3.78 21.55
CA ASP A 55 11.50 3.45 22.48
C ASP A 55 12.56 2.67 21.72
N TYR A 56 13.75 3.27 21.57
CA TYR A 56 14.92 2.62 20.98
C TYR A 56 16.09 2.55 21.97
N SER A 57 15.83 2.76 23.26
CA SER A 57 16.81 2.69 24.36
C SER A 57 17.39 1.30 24.59
N LYS A 58 16.64 0.27 24.18
CA LYS A 58 17.01 -1.15 24.26
C LYS A 58 17.78 -1.62 23.02
N ASN A 59 18.60 -0.75 22.44
CA ASN A 59 19.56 -1.06 21.38
C ASN A 59 21.00 -0.92 21.89
N LEU A 60 21.96 -1.55 21.19
CA LEU A 60 23.40 -1.45 21.49
C LEU A 60 23.98 -0.13 20.97
N ILE A 61 23.49 0.97 21.53
CA ILE A 61 23.82 2.33 21.13
C ILE A 61 24.14 3.19 22.35
N ASN A 62 25.06 4.13 22.19
CA ASN A 62 25.23 5.27 23.09
C ASN A 62 25.00 6.57 22.30
N THR A 63 25.21 7.72 22.95
CA THR A 63 24.98 9.04 22.32
C THR A 63 25.85 9.23 21.08
N GLU A 64 27.13 8.83 21.18
CA GLU A 64 28.07 8.86 20.06
C GLU A 64 27.61 7.96 18.90
N THR A 65 27.11 6.74 19.17
CA THR A 65 26.57 5.87 18.12
C THR A 65 25.45 6.56 17.35
N ARG A 66 24.51 7.20 18.06
CA ARG A 66 23.39 7.91 17.44
C ARG A 66 23.89 9.07 16.58
N GLU A 67 24.84 9.86 17.08
CA GLU A 67 25.42 10.98 16.33
C GLU A 67 26.15 10.51 15.06
N LEU A 68 26.95 9.45 15.16
CA LEU A 68 27.64 8.87 14.00
C LEU A 68 26.67 8.31 12.96
N LEU A 69 25.60 7.62 13.38
CA LEU A 69 24.54 7.14 12.47
C LEU A 69 23.81 8.30 11.77
N VAL A 70 23.49 9.38 12.50
CA VAL A 70 22.87 10.58 11.92
C VAL A 70 23.83 11.28 10.97
N ASN A 71 25.12 11.33 11.28
CA ASN A 71 26.13 11.91 10.39
C ASN A 71 26.28 11.10 9.10
N LEU A 72 26.25 9.76 9.16
CA LEU A 72 26.18 8.93 7.96
C LEU A 72 24.94 9.24 7.12
N ALA A 73 23.77 9.35 7.75
CA ALA A 73 22.53 9.71 7.05
C ALA A 73 22.61 11.08 6.36
N ARG A 74 23.26 12.07 6.99
CA ARG A 74 23.54 13.38 6.39
C ARG A 74 24.52 13.28 5.22
N GLU A 75 25.61 12.53 5.39
CA GLU A 75 26.67 12.40 4.39
C GLU A 75 26.18 11.69 3.11
N VAL A 76 25.32 10.68 3.25
CA VAL A 76 24.66 10.04 2.09
C VAL A 76 23.56 10.91 1.47
N GLY A 77 23.24 12.06 2.06
CA GLY A 77 22.22 12.97 1.56
C GLY A 77 20.80 12.47 1.73
N LEU A 78 20.49 11.72 2.81
CA LEU A 78 19.16 11.15 3.05
C LEU A 78 18.05 12.22 3.05
N GLU A 79 18.29 13.38 3.66
CA GLU A 79 17.35 14.50 3.69
C GLU A 79 16.97 14.95 2.27
N ARG A 80 17.96 15.08 1.37
CA ARG A 80 17.72 15.39 -0.04
C ARG A 80 16.91 14.29 -0.72
N GLY A 81 17.21 13.02 -0.44
CA GLY A 81 16.45 11.88 -0.95
C GLY A 81 14.99 11.86 -0.49
N ILE A 82 14.73 12.28 0.77
CA ILE A 82 13.38 12.44 1.31
C ILE A 82 12.65 13.57 0.57
N HIS A 83 13.27 14.74 0.39
CA HIS A 83 12.65 15.82 -0.39
C HIS A 83 12.35 15.39 -1.82
N ALA A 84 13.30 14.77 -2.50
CA ALA A 84 13.12 14.23 -3.85
C ALA A 84 11.94 13.23 -3.93
N LEU A 85 11.79 12.35 -2.94
CA LEU A 85 10.66 11.43 -2.85
C LEU A 85 9.32 12.16 -2.75
N PHE A 86 9.24 13.21 -1.91
CA PHE A 86 8.00 13.95 -1.68
C PHE A 86 7.65 14.90 -2.83
N ASP A 87 8.65 15.48 -3.49
CA ASP A 87 8.48 16.50 -4.54
C ASP A 87 8.21 15.88 -5.92
N GLY A 88 8.38 14.55 -6.06
CA GLY A 88 8.05 13.83 -7.29
C GLY A 88 9.21 13.64 -8.25
N ASP A 89 10.45 13.79 -7.78
CA ASP A 89 11.64 13.52 -8.57
C ASP A 89 11.69 12.04 -9.02
N LEU A 90 12.40 11.78 -10.13
CA LEU A 90 12.62 10.42 -10.63
C LEU A 90 13.65 9.68 -9.75
N LEU A 91 13.19 9.22 -8.59
CA LEU A 91 13.99 8.50 -7.59
C LEU A 91 14.18 7.03 -7.95
N ASN A 92 13.21 6.42 -8.65
CA ASN A 92 13.35 5.05 -9.14
C ASN A 92 14.27 5.06 -10.37
N GLY A 93 15.57 4.92 -10.14
CA GLY A 93 16.61 5.07 -11.17
C GLY A 93 16.54 4.03 -12.30
N SER A 94 16.16 2.79 -12.01
CA SER A 94 16.08 1.73 -13.04
C SER A 94 14.89 1.91 -13.98
N GLU A 95 13.74 2.33 -13.44
CA GLU A 95 12.53 2.54 -14.24
C GLU A 95 12.32 4.00 -14.67
N LYS A 96 13.16 4.91 -14.18
CA LYS A 96 13.10 6.37 -14.41
C LYS A 96 11.72 6.95 -14.08
N ARG A 97 11.21 6.64 -12.89
CA ARG A 97 9.87 7.06 -12.43
C ARG A 97 9.89 7.70 -11.04
N PRO A 98 8.88 8.53 -10.70
CA PRO A 98 8.64 8.94 -9.32
C PRO A 98 8.23 7.76 -8.43
N ALA A 99 8.30 7.96 -7.11
CA ALA A 99 7.86 6.99 -6.10
C ALA A 99 6.84 7.61 -5.11
N LEU A 100 5.69 8.03 -5.63
CA LEU A 100 4.80 9.02 -5.01
C LEU A 100 3.62 8.47 -4.19
N HIS A 101 3.75 7.29 -3.57
CA HIS A 101 2.73 6.76 -2.65
C HIS A 101 2.36 7.74 -1.51
N THR A 102 3.24 8.68 -1.18
CA THR A 102 2.98 9.78 -0.23
C THR A 102 1.90 10.74 -0.71
N ALA A 103 1.75 10.96 -2.03
CA ALA A 103 0.75 11.85 -2.61
C ALA A 103 -0.68 11.36 -2.34
N LEU A 104 -0.90 10.04 -2.27
CA LEU A 104 -2.22 9.42 -2.04
C LEU A 104 -2.90 9.81 -0.72
N ARG A 105 -2.12 10.32 0.23
CA ARG A 105 -2.55 10.66 1.59
C ARG A 105 -2.27 12.12 1.97
N ARG A 106 -1.98 12.96 0.98
CA ARG A 106 -1.81 14.40 1.21
C ARG A 106 -3.17 15.09 1.43
N PRO A 107 -3.21 16.16 2.24
CA PRO A 107 -4.45 16.88 2.49
C PRO A 107 -4.98 17.56 1.22
N LEU A 108 -6.26 17.92 1.24
CA LEU A 108 -6.90 18.66 0.17
C LEU A 108 -6.21 20.03 -0.02
N GLY A 109 -5.91 20.39 -1.26
CA GLY A 109 -5.28 21.67 -1.60
C GLY A 109 -3.75 21.63 -1.76
N ASP A 110 -3.11 20.53 -1.35
CA ASP A 110 -1.70 20.27 -1.68
C ASP A 110 -1.50 20.13 -3.19
N LYS A 111 -0.27 20.41 -3.65
CA LYS A 111 0.15 20.27 -5.04
C LYS A 111 1.39 19.39 -5.13
N VAL A 112 1.40 18.50 -6.11
CA VAL A 112 2.56 17.65 -6.43
C VAL A 112 2.67 17.61 -7.94
N GLN A 113 3.83 18.01 -8.46
CA GLN A 113 4.07 18.10 -9.90
C GLN A 113 4.78 16.84 -10.38
N VAL A 114 4.25 16.23 -11.44
CA VAL A 114 4.93 15.16 -12.20
C VAL A 114 4.88 15.56 -13.66
N ASP A 115 6.04 15.67 -14.30
CA ASP A 115 6.17 16.11 -15.71
C ASP A 115 5.42 17.41 -16.02
N GLY A 116 5.39 18.34 -15.06
CA GLY A 116 4.70 19.64 -15.17
C GLY A 116 3.19 19.60 -14.99
N VAL A 117 2.64 18.46 -14.56
CA VAL A 117 1.21 18.28 -14.29
C VAL A 117 0.99 18.09 -12.79
N ASP A 118 0.03 18.82 -12.22
CA ASP A 118 -0.42 18.59 -10.84
C ASP A 118 -1.25 17.30 -10.77
N ILE A 119 -0.75 16.30 -10.04
CA ILE A 119 -1.42 15.00 -9.93
C ILE A 119 -2.50 14.97 -8.84
N MET A 120 -2.51 15.95 -7.94
CA MET A 120 -3.38 15.95 -6.76
C MET A 120 -4.89 16.01 -7.09
N PRO A 121 -5.36 16.79 -8.09
CA PRO A 121 -6.77 16.80 -8.46
C PRO A 121 -7.32 15.42 -8.84
N GLU A 122 -6.54 14.61 -9.56
CA GLU A 122 -6.96 13.26 -9.94
C GLU A 122 -7.02 12.31 -8.74
N VAL A 123 -6.00 12.36 -7.87
CA VAL A 123 -5.98 11.58 -6.61
C VAL A 123 -7.23 11.88 -5.77
N GLN A 124 -7.57 13.16 -5.59
CA GLN A 124 -8.73 13.57 -4.80
C GLN A 124 -10.05 13.15 -5.47
N ARG A 125 -10.15 13.22 -6.81
CA ARG A 125 -11.32 12.72 -7.55
C ARG A 125 -11.54 11.22 -7.30
N VAL A 126 -10.49 10.42 -7.28
CA VAL A 126 -10.59 8.97 -7.04
C VAL A 126 -10.95 8.68 -5.58
N LEU A 127 -10.39 9.40 -4.62
CA LEU A 127 -10.78 9.28 -3.20
C LEU A 127 -12.25 9.63 -2.98
N GLN A 128 -12.77 10.66 -3.66
CA GLN A 128 -14.19 11.00 -3.63
C GLN A 128 -15.05 9.90 -4.26
N GLN A 129 -14.65 9.37 -5.42
CA GLN A 129 -15.33 8.24 -6.06
C GLN A 129 -15.39 7.00 -5.16
N MET A 130 -14.29 6.70 -4.45
CA MET A 130 -14.24 5.62 -3.45
C MET A 130 -15.19 5.90 -2.28
N THR A 131 -15.22 7.13 -1.77
CA THR A 131 -16.11 7.56 -0.68
C THR A 131 -17.59 7.36 -1.06
N GLU A 132 -17.97 7.77 -2.27
CA GLU A 132 -19.33 7.60 -2.78
C GLU A 132 -19.71 6.13 -2.99
N LEU A 133 -18.80 5.32 -3.57
CA LEU A 133 -19.02 3.89 -3.74
C LEU A 133 -19.23 3.20 -2.39
N VAL A 134 -18.34 3.42 -1.43
CA VAL A 134 -18.39 2.81 -0.10
C VAL A 134 -19.67 3.23 0.62
N GLY A 135 -20.04 4.52 0.57
CA GLY A 135 -21.31 5.00 1.11
C GLY A 135 -22.52 4.28 0.51
N ARG A 136 -22.58 4.16 -0.83
CA ARG A 136 -23.66 3.45 -1.53
C ARG A 136 -23.74 1.96 -1.15
N ILE A 137 -22.62 1.29 -0.95
CA ILE A 137 -22.61 -0.12 -0.52
C ILE A 137 -23.20 -0.22 0.89
N HIS A 138 -22.73 0.59 1.82
CA HIS A 138 -23.19 0.55 3.22
C HIS A 138 -24.65 1.00 3.40
N ASP A 139 -25.13 1.92 2.57
CA ASP A 139 -26.52 2.38 2.56
C ASP A 139 -27.45 1.41 1.78
N GLY A 140 -26.92 0.31 1.24
CA GLY A 140 -27.68 -0.66 0.47
C GLY A 140 -28.22 -0.13 -0.87
N LEU A 141 -27.57 0.90 -1.42
CA LEU A 141 -27.87 1.53 -2.70
C LEU A 141 -27.06 0.92 -3.86
N TRP A 142 -25.96 0.23 -3.56
CA TRP A 142 -25.30 -0.65 -4.52
C TRP A 142 -25.94 -2.03 -4.47
N ARG A 143 -26.61 -2.41 -5.56
CA ARG A 143 -27.47 -3.59 -5.62
C ARG A 143 -27.02 -4.55 -6.72
N GLY A 144 -27.09 -5.84 -6.42
CA GLY A 144 -26.78 -6.88 -7.39
C GLY A 144 -27.85 -7.04 -8.47
N TYR A 145 -27.70 -8.06 -9.32
CA TYR A 145 -28.61 -8.35 -10.43
C TYR A 145 -30.03 -8.72 -10.00
N THR A 146 -30.25 -9.11 -8.74
CA THR A 146 -31.59 -9.34 -8.18
C THR A 146 -32.14 -8.15 -7.39
N GLU A 147 -31.50 -6.98 -7.54
CA GLU A 147 -31.82 -5.75 -6.80
C GLU A 147 -31.62 -5.86 -5.28
N LYS A 148 -30.99 -6.94 -4.78
CA LYS A 148 -30.62 -7.07 -3.37
C LYS A 148 -29.35 -6.27 -3.06
N PRO A 149 -29.25 -5.65 -1.86
CA PRO A 149 -28.02 -4.98 -1.42
C PRO A 149 -26.82 -5.93 -1.37
N ILE A 150 -25.63 -5.42 -1.66
CA ILE A 150 -24.38 -6.17 -1.49
C ILE A 150 -24.14 -6.44 0.00
N THR A 151 -23.77 -7.68 0.31
CA THR A 151 -23.43 -8.13 1.67
C THR A 151 -22.00 -8.65 1.79
N ASP A 152 -21.37 -8.99 0.66
CA ASP A 152 -20.03 -9.57 0.61
C ASP A 152 -19.19 -8.85 -0.44
N VAL A 153 -17.95 -8.54 -0.08
CA VAL A 153 -16.96 -7.95 -0.97
C VAL A 153 -15.74 -8.87 -0.99
N VAL A 154 -15.33 -9.31 -2.18
CA VAL A 154 -14.17 -10.20 -2.36
C VAL A 154 -13.09 -9.44 -3.12
N ASN A 155 -11.97 -9.14 -2.46
CA ASN A 155 -10.80 -8.60 -3.13
C ASN A 155 -9.97 -9.75 -3.74
N ILE A 156 -9.82 -9.72 -5.06
CA ILE A 156 -9.00 -10.64 -5.83
C ILE A 156 -7.70 -9.94 -6.21
N GLY A 157 -6.58 -10.39 -5.67
CA GLY A 157 -5.28 -9.77 -5.89
C GLY A 157 -4.17 -10.59 -5.25
N ILE A 158 -2.92 -10.35 -5.63
CA ILE A 158 -1.76 -11.01 -5.02
C ILE A 158 -0.67 -9.99 -4.68
N GLY A 159 0.16 -10.31 -3.68
CA GLY A 159 1.24 -9.44 -3.21
C GLY A 159 0.70 -8.11 -2.68
N GLY A 160 1.14 -7.00 -3.26
CA GLY A 160 0.72 -5.65 -2.87
C GLY A 160 -0.79 -5.42 -2.92
N SER A 161 -1.45 -5.97 -3.94
CA SER A 161 -2.91 -5.89 -4.15
C SER A 161 -3.74 -6.73 -3.16
N PHE A 162 -3.10 -7.40 -2.20
CA PHE A 162 -3.74 -8.31 -1.25
C PHE A 162 -3.31 -8.01 0.19
N LEU A 163 -1.99 -7.96 0.44
CA LEU A 163 -1.45 -7.86 1.79
C LEU A 163 -1.87 -6.59 2.52
N GLY A 164 -1.84 -5.43 1.83
CA GLY A 164 -2.26 -4.15 2.39
C GLY A 164 -3.75 -4.15 2.78
N PRO A 165 -4.67 -4.42 1.82
CA PRO A 165 -6.09 -4.52 2.10
C PRO A 165 -6.45 -5.48 3.23
N GLN A 166 -5.84 -6.68 3.25
CA GLN A 166 -6.10 -7.67 4.31
C GLN A 166 -5.63 -7.15 5.67
N LEU A 167 -4.35 -6.75 5.77
CA LEU A 167 -3.74 -6.29 7.02
C LEU A 167 -4.52 -5.13 7.66
N VAL A 168 -4.87 -4.11 6.86
CA VAL A 168 -5.59 -2.94 7.37
C VAL A 168 -7.00 -3.31 7.82
N SER A 169 -7.70 -4.16 7.06
CA SER A 169 -9.05 -4.60 7.44
C SER A 169 -9.09 -5.40 8.74
N GLU A 170 -8.10 -6.28 8.95
CA GLU A 170 -8.00 -7.09 10.16
C GLU A 170 -7.58 -6.24 11.36
N ALA A 171 -6.58 -5.37 11.19
CA ALA A 171 -6.10 -4.48 12.25
C ALA A 171 -7.16 -3.46 12.70
N LEU A 172 -8.02 -3.00 11.79
CA LEU A 172 -9.07 -2.01 12.07
C LEU A 172 -10.46 -2.63 12.27
N LEU A 173 -10.56 -3.96 12.42
CA LEU A 173 -11.84 -4.64 12.61
C LEU A 173 -12.73 -4.04 13.72
N PRO A 174 -12.20 -3.57 14.88
CA PRO A 174 -13.02 -2.91 15.90
C PRO A 174 -13.72 -1.62 15.43
N PHE A 175 -13.21 -0.98 14.37
CA PHE A 175 -13.75 0.25 13.77
C PHE A 175 -14.59 -0.02 12.51
N ALA A 176 -14.70 -1.28 12.08
CA ALA A 176 -15.40 -1.65 10.85
C ALA A 176 -16.91 -1.36 10.95
N GLN A 177 -17.46 -0.74 9.91
CA GLN A 177 -18.90 -0.59 9.77
C GLN A 177 -19.54 -1.96 9.51
N ARG A 178 -20.55 -2.31 10.31
CA ARG A 178 -21.26 -3.59 10.18
C ARG A 178 -22.11 -3.63 8.91
N GLY A 179 -22.42 -4.85 8.45
CA GLY A 179 -23.37 -5.10 7.36
C GLY A 179 -22.74 -5.64 6.07
N VAL A 180 -21.44 -5.41 5.87
CA VAL A 180 -20.67 -5.90 4.72
C VAL A 180 -19.52 -6.78 5.21
N ARG A 181 -19.34 -7.95 4.63
CA ARG A 181 -18.24 -8.87 4.92
C ARG A 181 -17.17 -8.74 3.84
N CYS A 182 -15.93 -8.51 4.25
CA CYS A 182 -14.79 -8.47 3.33
C CYS A 182 -14.07 -9.82 3.33
N HIS A 183 -13.69 -10.27 2.14
CA HIS A 183 -12.96 -11.52 1.89
C HIS A 183 -11.78 -11.22 0.96
N TYR A 184 -10.73 -12.03 1.04
CA TYR A 184 -9.51 -11.84 0.28
C TYR A 184 -9.11 -13.13 -0.41
N LEU A 185 -8.87 -13.08 -1.72
CA LEU A 185 -8.53 -14.21 -2.57
C LEU A 185 -7.24 -13.91 -3.33
N ALA A 186 -6.20 -14.68 -3.08
CA ALA A 186 -4.89 -14.47 -3.71
C ALA A 186 -4.32 -15.70 -4.38
N ASN A 187 -4.47 -16.87 -3.75
CA ASN A 187 -3.84 -18.08 -4.22
C ASN A 187 -4.49 -18.53 -5.53
N ILE A 188 -3.70 -19.01 -6.48
CA ILE A 188 -4.20 -19.57 -7.73
C ILE A 188 -4.80 -20.97 -7.55
N ASP A 189 -4.51 -21.62 -6.41
CA ASP A 189 -5.15 -22.88 -6.04
C ASP A 189 -6.68 -22.70 -5.94
N GLY A 190 -7.40 -23.36 -6.85
CA GLY A 190 -8.86 -23.26 -6.95
C GLY A 190 -9.61 -23.71 -5.70
N SER A 191 -8.96 -24.43 -4.79
CA SER A 191 -9.53 -24.84 -3.50
C SER A 191 -9.94 -23.62 -2.66
N GLU A 192 -9.15 -22.54 -2.68
CA GLU A 192 -9.44 -21.32 -1.91
C GLU A 192 -10.73 -20.66 -2.41
N PHE A 193 -10.88 -20.49 -3.72
CA PHE A 193 -12.10 -19.94 -4.29
C PHE A 193 -13.31 -20.87 -4.13
N HIS A 194 -13.11 -22.19 -4.23
CA HIS A 194 -14.17 -23.17 -3.99
C HIS A 194 -14.76 -23.03 -2.58
N GLU A 195 -13.91 -23.06 -1.56
CA GLU A 195 -14.32 -22.93 -0.15
C GLU A 195 -14.94 -21.57 0.18
N LEU A 196 -14.42 -20.50 -0.43
CA LEU A 196 -14.99 -19.17 -0.28
C LEU A 196 -16.38 -19.08 -0.92
N SER A 197 -16.50 -19.47 -2.20
CA SER A 197 -17.73 -19.36 -2.98
C SER A 197 -18.89 -20.19 -2.42
N ALA A 198 -18.60 -21.30 -1.72
CA ALA A 198 -19.61 -22.10 -1.00
C ALA A 198 -20.35 -21.32 0.11
N LYS A 199 -19.78 -20.22 0.60
CA LYS A 199 -20.33 -19.37 1.66
C LYS A 199 -20.94 -18.07 1.13
N LEU A 200 -20.82 -17.81 -0.18
CA LEU A 200 -21.25 -16.58 -0.83
C LEU A 200 -22.57 -16.75 -1.58
N ARG A 201 -23.19 -15.62 -1.92
CA ARG A 201 -24.34 -15.57 -2.83
C ARG A 201 -24.01 -14.66 -4.01
N ALA A 202 -24.09 -15.16 -5.23
CA ALA A 202 -23.75 -14.38 -6.42
C ALA A 202 -24.54 -13.08 -6.51
N GLU A 203 -25.84 -13.12 -6.15
CA GLU A 203 -26.74 -11.97 -6.15
C GLU A 203 -26.37 -10.84 -5.16
N THR A 204 -25.53 -11.09 -4.16
CA THR A 204 -25.14 -10.10 -3.13
C THR A 204 -23.63 -9.98 -2.93
N THR A 205 -22.82 -10.50 -3.85
CA THR A 205 -21.35 -10.46 -3.78
C THR A 205 -20.78 -9.47 -4.80
N LEU A 206 -19.94 -8.55 -4.35
CA LEU A 206 -19.13 -7.67 -5.20
C LEU A 206 -17.68 -8.18 -5.24
N PHE A 207 -17.11 -8.32 -6.42
CA PHE A 207 -15.70 -8.66 -6.64
C PHE A 207 -14.91 -7.41 -7.00
N ILE A 208 -13.76 -7.23 -6.34
CA ILE A 208 -12.77 -6.21 -6.66
C ILE A 208 -11.57 -6.90 -7.30
N VAL A 209 -11.32 -6.65 -8.58
CA VAL A 209 -10.16 -7.19 -9.29
C VAL A 209 -9.00 -6.21 -9.19
N SER A 210 -8.05 -6.51 -8.31
CA SER A 210 -6.94 -5.63 -7.96
C SER A 210 -5.64 -6.10 -8.62
N SER A 211 -5.31 -5.54 -9.79
CA SER A 211 -4.08 -5.86 -10.52
C SER A 211 -3.67 -4.68 -11.39
N LYS A 212 -2.45 -4.17 -11.18
CA LYS A 212 -1.90 -3.04 -11.95
C LYS A 212 -1.94 -3.31 -13.46
N SER A 213 -1.39 -4.45 -13.89
CA SER A 213 -1.35 -4.83 -15.31
C SER A 213 -2.65 -5.46 -15.82
N PHE A 214 -3.54 -5.88 -14.91
CA PHE A 214 -4.70 -6.74 -15.18
C PHE A 214 -4.35 -8.10 -15.82
N GLY A 215 -3.06 -8.44 -15.88
CA GLY A 215 -2.54 -9.65 -16.53
C GLY A 215 -1.81 -10.60 -15.58
N THR A 216 -1.73 -10.28 -14.29
CA THR A 216 -1.16 -11.17 -13.27
C THR A 216 -1.89 -12.49 -13.28
N LEU A 217 -1.19 -13.61 -13.49
CA LEU A 217 -1.77 -14.91 -13.78
C LEU A 217 -2.75 -15.36 -12.69
N GLU A 218 -2.34 -15.28 -11.43
CA GLU A 218 -3.14 -15.69 -10.27
C GLU A 218 -4.42 -14.86 -10.16
N THR A 219 -4.29 -13.52 -10.22
CA THR A 219 -5.42 -12.60 -10.16
C THR A 219 -6.38 -12.79 -11.34
N LEU A 220 -5.87 -12.92 -12.55
CA LEU A 220 -6.68 -13.09 -13.75
C LEU A 220 -7.43 -14.43 -13.73
N LYS A 221 -6.79 -15.52 -13.29
CA LYS A 221 -7.44 -16.84 -13.17
C LYS A 221 -8.54 -16.83 -12.11
N ASN A 222 -8.29 -16.23 -10.96
CA ASN A 222 -9.32 -16.06 -9.94
C ASN A 222 -10.46 -15.15 -10.38
N ALA A 223 -10.18 -14.05 -11.09
CA ALA A 223 -11.23 -13.20 -11.66
C ALA A 223 -12.08 -13.95 -12.69
N GLN A 224 -11.45 -14.73 -13.58
CA GLN A 224 -12.14 -15.59 -14.55
C GLN A 224 -13.01 -16.65 -13.85
N ALA A 225 -12.50 -17.28 -12.80
CA ALA A 225 -13.26 -18.25 -12.00
C ALA A 225 -14.46 -17.59 -11.31
N ALA A 226 -14.27 -16.42 -10.71
CA ALA A 226 -15.34 -15.63 -10.09
C ALA A 226 -16.43 -15.21 -11.10
N ARG A 227 -16.03 -14.77 -12.30
CA ARG A 227 -16.98 -14.45 -13.38
C ARG A 227 -17.75 -15.69 -13.84
N GLY A 228 -17.05 -16.81 -14.06
CA GLY A 228 -17.69 -18.08 -14.43
C GLY A 228 -18.69 -18.56 -13.37
N TRP A 229 -18.32 -18.48 -12.09
CA TRP A 229 -19.20 -18.78 -10.98
C TRP A 229 -20.43 -17.85 -10.95
N TYR A 230 -20.24 -16.54 -11.08
CA TYR A 230 -21.32 -15.56 -11.14
C TYR A 230 -22.35 -15.88 -12.24
N LEU A 231 -21.87 -16.18 -13.46
CA LEU A 231 -22.74 -16.55 -14.59
C LEU A 231 -23.47 -17.87 -14.34
N ALA A 232 -22.78 -18.88 -13.78
CA ALA A 232 -23.37 -20.17 -13.44
C ALA A 232 -24.46 -20.07 -12.36
N GLN A 233 -24.44 -19.03 -11.53
CA GLN A 233 -25.44 -18.76 -10.48
C GLN A 233 -26.62 -17.90 -10.96
N GLY A 234 -26.74 -17.66 -12.26
CA GLY A 234 -27.85 -16.91 -12.87
C GLY A 234 -27.57 -15.42 -13.08
N GLY A 235 -26.36 -14.96 -12.81
CA GLY A 235 -25.91 -13.64 -13.23
C GLY A 235 -25.79 -13.54 -14.75
N SER A 236 -25.93 -12.33 -15.30
CA SER A 236 -25.82 -12.06 -16.73
C SER A 236 -24.62 -11.20 -17.08
N GLU A 237 -24.10 -11.33 -18.30
CA GLU A 237 -23.05 -10.44 -18.82
C GLU A 237 -23.49 -8.96 -18.81
N ALA A 238 -24.77 -8.71 -19.10
CA ALA A 238 -25.34 -7.36 -19.10
C ALA A 238 -25.28 -6.69 -17.72
N GLU A 239 -25.25 -7.48 -16.64
CA GLU A 239 -25.27 -7.00 -15.26
C GLU A 239 -23.94 -7.21 -14.52
N LEU A 240 -22.91 -7.73 -15.20
CA LEU A 240 -21.60 -8.00 -14.63
C LEU A 240 -21.02 -6.79 -13.90
N TYR A 241 -21.23 -5.59 -14.45
CA TYR A 241 -20.77 -4.32 -13.88
C TYR A 241 -21.26 -4.05 -12.46
N ARG A 242 -22.39 -4.65 -12.04
CA ARG A 242 -22.91 -4.52 -10.67
C ARG A 242 -22.11 -5.36 -9.66
N HIS A 243 -21.39 -6.37 -10.15
CA HIS A 243 -20.70 -7.37 -9.35
C HIS A 243 -19.19 -7.38 -9.53
N PHE A 244 -18.64 -6.58 -10.44
CA PHE A 244 -17.20 -6.49 -10.67
C PHE A 244 -16.77 -5.03 -10.81
N ILE A 245 -15.78 -4.65 -10.00
CA ILE A 245 -15.01 -3.41 -10.14
C ILE A 245 -13.52 -3.75 -10.29
N ALA A 246 -12.72 -2.80 -10.78
CA ALA A 246 -11.28 -2.99 -10.96
C ALA A 246 -10.48 -1.93 -10.21
N VAL A 247 -9.31 -2.33 -9.70
CA VAL A 247 -8.23 -1.41 -9.31
C VAL A 247 -7.04 -1.72 -10.20
N SER A 248 -6.80 -0.89 -11.23
CA SER A 248 -5.89 -1.23 -12.33
C SER A 248 -5.34 0.01 -13.04
N SER A 249 -4.13 -0.10 -13.60
CA SER A 249 -3.60 0.88 -14.56
C SER A 249 -3.97 0.51 -16.01
N ASN A 250 -4.37 -0.74 -16.25
CA ASN A 250 -4.74 -1.25 -17.56
C ASN A 250 -6.27 -1.24 -17.72
N ARG A 251 -6.78 -0.07 -18.12
CA ARG A 251 -8.21 0.17 -18.31
C ARG A 251 -8.81 -0.67 -19.43
N GLU A 252 -8.10 -0.81 -20.54
CA GLU A 252 -8.56 -1.56 -21.72
C GLU A 252 -8.82 -3.02 -21.35
N ALA A 253 -7.90 -3.66 -20.62
CA ALA A 253 -8.09 -5.04 -20.18
C ALA A 253 -9.26 -5.21 -19.21
N ALA A 254 -9.48 -4.25 -18.30
CA ALA A 254 -10.62 -4.27 -17.38
C ALA A 254 -11.96 -4.09 -18.12
N VAL A 255 -12.02 -3.19 -19.10
CA VAL A 255 -13.20 -3.03 -19.97
C VAL A 255 -13.43 -4.28 -20.81
N GLY A 256 -12.37 -4.87 -21.39
CA GLY A 256 -12.43 -6.12 -22.13
C GLY A 256 -12.90 -7.32 -21.29
N PHE A 257 -12.68 -7.28 -19.98
CA PHE A 257 -13.24 -8.26 -19.04
C PHE A 257 -14.76 -8.10 -18.82
N GLY A 258 -15.31 -6.91 -19.10
CA GLY A 258 -16.72 -6.56 -18.92
C GLY A 258 -16.99 -5.61 -17.75
N ILE A 259 -15.94 -5.02 -17.16
CA ILE A 259 -16.08 -4.00 -16.11
C ILE A 259 -16.38 -2.66 -16.76
N ARG A 260 -17.38 -1.95 -16.24
CA ARG A 260 -17.72 -0.62 -16.73
C ARG A 260 -16.64 0.40 -16.41
N GLU A 261 -16.50 1.38 -17.28
CA GLU A 261 -15.49 2.42 -17.19
C GLU A 261 -15.54 3.21 -15.88
N GLU A 262 -16.75 3.51 -15.39
CA GLU A 262 -16.99 4.16 -14.11
C GLU A 262 -16.64 3.30 -12.87
N ASN A 263 -16.45 2.00 -13.07
CA ASN A 263 -16.13 1.02 -12.02
C ASN A 263 -14.64 0.63 -12.02
N ILE A 264 -13.81 1.38 -12.75
CA ILE A 264 -12.36 1.21 -12.78
C ILE A 264 -11.70 2.33 -11.98
N PHE A 265 -11.03 1.94 -10.90
CA PHE A 265 -10.23 2.81 -10.04
C PHE A 265 -8.78 2.75 -10.52
N PRO A 266 -8.16 3.89 -10.87
CA PRO A 266 -6.82 3.88 -11.44
C PRO A 266 -5.77 3.52 -10.39
N MET A 267 -4.76 2.79 -10.82
CA MET A 267 -3.49 2.66 -10.10
C MET A 267 -2.40 3.35 -10.91
N TRP A 268 -1.80 4.41 -10.39
CA TRP A 268 -0.79 5.16 -11.12
C TRP A 268 0.55 4.41 -11.17
N ASP A 269 1.36 4.72 -12.19
CA ASP A 269 2.64 4.08 -12.42
C ASP A 269 3.67 4.36 -11.29
N TRP A 270 3.63 5.56 -10.71
CA TRP A 270 4.42 6.01 -9.56
C TRP A 270 3.98 5.43 -8.21
N VAL A 271 2.89 4.64 -8.17
CA VAL A 271 2.50 3.82 -7.01
C VAL A 271 3.07 2.41 -7.20
N GLY A 272 4.06 2.06 -6.38
CA GLY A 272 4.59 0.70 -6.31
C GLY A 272 3.64 -0.22 -5.56
N GLY A 273 3.48 -1.47 -5.99
CA GLY A 273 2.46 -2.37 -5.42
C GLY A 273 2.59 -2.61 -3.91
N ARG A 274 3.80 -2.65 -3.34
CA ARG A 274 3.97 -2.78 -1.87
C ARG A 274 3.69 -1.48 -1.08
N TYR A 275 3.38 -0.39 -1.78
CA TYR A 275 3.03 0.92 -1.24
C TYR A 275 1.66 1.41 -1.76
N SER A 276 0.87 0.52 -2.40
CA SER A 276 -0.46 0.83 -2.94
C SER A 276 -1.57 0.65 -1.93
#